data_AF-A4A100-F1
#
_entry.id   AF-A4A100-F1
#
_cell.length_a   1.000
_cell.length_b   1.000
_cell.length_c   1.000
_cell.angle_alpha   90.00
_cell.angle_beta   90.00
_cell.angle_gamma   90.00
#
_symmetry.space_group_name_H-M   'P 1'
#
loop_
_entity.id
_entity.type
_entity.pdbx_description
1 polymer ?
#
loop_
_entity_poly.entity_id
_entity_poly.type
_entity_poly.pdbx_seq_one_letter_code
_entity_poly.pdbx_strand_id
1 'polypeptide(L)'
;MSTPQDNNMVPVEDAEQQLVAYLDGELSEDERIVVEARLADDYDYRLRLQRLERAWDMLDSLPRVEASDQFVHTTVEMISVAASQELETIQVRQKSRSWRIAAITGAAAVAAAVLGFAWISQSASRQNEELLTELPLIENMDRYQKVDEVEFLERLRSEGLFVSEVDDGV
;
A
#
# COMPACT_ATOMS: atom_id res chain seq x y z
N MET A 1 -64.33 22.87 -35.86
CA MET A 1 -64.66 21.84 -34.85
C MET A 1 -63.34 21.47 -34.22
N SER A 2 -63.00 22.14 -33.12
CA SER A 2 -61.66 22.07 -32.51
C SER A 2 -61.55 20.78 -31.71
N THR A 3 -60.59 19.94 -32.07
CA THR A 3 -60.16 18.78 -31.28
C THR A 3 -59.55 19.31 -29.98
N PRO A 4 -60.01 18.90 -28.79
CA PRO A 4 -59.31 19.24 -27.56
C PRO A 4 -58.02 18.43 -27.53
N GLN A 5 -56.89 19.14 -27.57
CA GLN A 5 -55.57 18.59 -27.30
C GLN A 5 -55.39 18.40 -25.79
N ASP A 6 -54.81 17.25 -25.47
CA ASP A 6 -53.77 17.05 -24.45
C ASP A 6 -54.13 17.31 -22.98
N ASN A 7 -54.26 16.24 -22.20
CA ASN A 7 -54.13 16.31 -20.75
C ASN A 7 -53.36 15.08 -20.23
N ASN A 8 -52.04 15.22 -20.17
CA ASN A 8 -51.17 14.65 -19.14
C ASN A 8 -51.20 13.13 -18.95
N MET A 9 -51.05 12.36 -20.04
CA MET A 9 -50.82 10.93 -19.95
C MET A 9 -49.33 10.68 -19.74
N VAL A 10 -48.89 10.72 -18.48
CA VAL A 10 -47.67 9.99 -18.06
C VAL A 10 -47.78 8.58 -18.66
N PRO A 11 -46.77 8.09 -19.41
CA PRO A 11 -46.78 6.74 -19.96
C PRO A 11 -47.26 5.74 -18.92
N VAL A 12 -48.09 4.76 -19.32
CA VAL A 12 -48.72 3.82 -18.37
C VAL A 12 -47.67 3.14 -17.48
N GLU A 13 -46.48 2.86 -18.04
CA GLU A 13 -45.33 2.28 -17.35
C GLU A 13 -44.77 3.21 -16.26
N ASP A 14 -44.63 4.50 -16.54
CA ASP A 14 -44.14 5.49 -15.58
C ASP A 14 -45.14 5.71 -14.43
N ALA A 15 -46.45 5.63 -14.73
CA ALA A 15 -47.50 5.75 -13.72
C ALA A 15 -47.55 4.53 -12.78
N GLU A 16 -47.34 3.32 -13.31
CA GLU A 16 -47.28 2.10 -12.49
C GLU A 16 -46.03 2.07 -11.63
N GLN A 17 -44.85 2.43 -12.19
CA GLN A 17 -43.61 2.55 -11.41
C GLN A 17 -43.76 3.51 -10.24
N GLN A 18 -44.38 4.68 -10.48
CA GLN A 18 -44.62 5.67 -9.45
C GLN A 18 -45.56 5.16 -8.33
N LEU A 19 -46.58 4.37 -8.67
CA LEU A 19 -47.49 3.78 -7.68
C LEU A 19 -46.83 2.62 -6.90
N VAL A 20 -45.96 1.84 -7.55
CA VAL A 20 -45.18 0.80 -6.85
C VAL A 20 -44.20 1.44 -5.88
N ALA A 21 -43.46 2.46 -6.31
CA ALA A 21 -42.55 3.23 -5.46
C ALA A 21 -43.28 3.94 -4.29
N TYR A 22 -44.55 4.28 -4.49
CA TYR A 22 -45.40 4.80 -3.41
C TYR A 22 -45.75 3.72 -2.38
N LEU A 23 -45.99 2.48 -2.82
CA LEU A 23 -46.37 1.35 -1.97
C LEU A 23 -45.18 0.78 -1.17
N ASP A 24 -43.98 0.72 -1.74
CA ASP A 24 -42.76 0.28 -1.04
C ASP A 24 -42.10 1.39 -0.20
N GLY A 25 -42.52 2.65 -0.40
CA GLY A 25 -42.02 3.81 0.32
C GLY A 25 -40.71 4.38 -0.22
N GLU A 26 -40.34 4.07 -1.47
CA GLU A 26 -39.12 4.58 -2.12
C GLU A 26 -39.25 6.02 -2.67
N LEU A 27 -40.44 6.62 -2.66
CA LEU A 27 -40.62 8.01 -3.09
C LEU A 27 -40.02 9.03 -2.11
N SER A 28 -39.42 10.08 -2.66
CA SER A 28 -39.06 11.28 -1.88
C SER A 28 -40.31 12.03 -1.40
N GLU A 29 -40.13 12.94 -0.44
CA GLU A 29 -41.24 13.71 0.15
C GLU A 29 -41.98 14.55 -0.89
N ASP A 30 -41.25 15.19 -1.81
CA ASP A 30 -41.82 16.00 -2.88
C ASP A 30 -42.62 15.14 -3.89
N GLU A 31 -42.08 13.98 -4.26
CA GLU A 31 -42.76 13.05 -5.18
C GLU A 31 -44.02 12.46 -4.57
N ARG A 32 -43.98 12.12 -3.29
CA ARG A 32 -45.14 11.59 -2.55
C ARG A 32 -46.29 12.61 -2.51
N ILE A 33 -46.01 13.89 -2.28
CA ILE A 33 -47.04 14.96 -2.29
C ILE A 33 -47.73 15.03 -3.66
N VAL A 34 -46.96 14.91 -4.75
CA VAL A 34 -47.51 14.91 -6.11
C VAL A 34 -48.39 13.68 -6.36
N VAL A 35 -47.96 12.50 -5.92
CA VAL A 35 -48.74 11.25 -6.03
C VAL A 35 -50.04 11.34 -5.23
N GLU A 36 -49.99 11.82 -4.00
CA GLU A 36 -51.17 11.98 -3.13
C GLU A 36 -52.18 12.98 -3.72
N ALA A 37 -51.69 14.12 -4.23
CA ALA A 37 -52.53 15.09 -4.93
C ALA A 37 -53.22 14.47 -6.15
N ARG A 38 -52.49 13.64 -6.91
CA ARG A 38 -53.05 12.94 -8.07
C ARG A 38 -54.05 11.86 -7.68
N LEU A 39 -53.79 11.10 -6.60
CA LEU A 39 -54.74 10.12 -6.06
C LEU A 39 -56.04 10.77 -5.55
N ALA A 40 -56.01 12.03 -5.12
CA ALA A 40 -57.21 12.75 -4.72
C ALA A 40 -58.13 13.08 -5.92
N ASP A 41 -57.55 13.44 -7.07
CA ASP A 41 -58.29 13.96 -8.22
C ASP A 41 -58.58 12.90 -9.31
N ASP A 42 -57.69 11.90 -9.47
CA ASP A 42 -57.74 10.91 -10.55
C ASP A 42 -58.31 9.56 -10.07
N TYR A 43 -59.52 9.24 -10.54
CA TYR A 43 -60.18 7.96 -10.24
C TYR A 43 -59.47 6.75 -10.84
N ASP A 44 -58.98 6.85 -12.08
CA ASP A 44 -58.32 5.73 -12.76
C ASP A 44 -56.97 5.43 -12.09
N TYR A 45 -56.27 6.46 -11.62
CA TYR A 45 -55.03 6.32 -10.86
C TYR A 45 -55.25 5.62 -9.51
N ARG A 46 -56.34 5.95 -8.79
CA ARG A 46 -56.74 5.20 -7.58
C ARG A 46 -57.06 3.74 -7.86
N LEU A 47 -57.78 3.46 -8.95
CA LEU A 47 -58.13 2.08 -9.30
C LEU A 47 -56.88 1.23 -9.60
N ARG A 48 -55.86 1.83 -10.20
CA ARG A 48 -54.55 1.18 -10.40
C ARG A 48 -53.85 0.89 -9.08
N LEU A 49 -53.81 1.84 -8.15
CA LEU A 49 -53.24 1.62 -6.80
C LEU A 49 -53.93 0.45 -6.09
N GLN A 50 -55.27 0.44 -6.07
CA GLN A 50 -56.05 -0.64 -5.45
C GLN A 50 -55.77 -2.02 -6.08
N ARG A 51 -55.47 -2.07 -7.39
CA ARG A 51 -55.12 -3.31 -8.08
C ARG A 51 -53.75 -3.82 -7.62
N LEU A 52 -52.78 -2.93 -7.46
CA LEU A 52 -51.44 -3.25 -6.96
C LEU A 52 -51.50 -3.73 -5.50
N GLU A 53 -52.23 -3.02 -4.64
CA GLU A 53 -52.46 -3.43 -3.24
C GLU A 53 -53.04 -4.84 -3.14
N ARG A 54 -54.08 -5.15 -3.94
CA ARG A 54 -54.67 -6.49 -3.97
C ARG A 54 -53.67 -7.57 -4.41
N ALA A 55 -52.77 -7.25 -5.34
CA ALA A 55 -51.74 -8.19 -5.76
C ALA A 55 -50.74 -8.48 -4.63
N TRP A 56 -50.36 -7.45 -3.85
CA TRP A 56 -49.54 -7.60 -2.66
C TRP A 56 -50.24 -8.42 -1.56
N ASP A 57 -51.52 -8.15 -1.29
CA ASP A 57 -52.31 -8.95 -0.33
C ASP A 57 -52.34 -10.44 -0.71
N MET A 58 -52.40 -10.74 -2.02
CA MET A 58 -52.33 -12.12 -2.52
C MET A 58 -50.94 -12.74 -2.29
N LEU A 59 -49.85 -11.98 -2.42
CA LEU A 59 -48.51 -12.46 -2.09
C LEU A 59 -48.37 -12.78 -0.60
N ASP A 60 -48.97 -11.97 0.27
CA ASP A 60 -49.00 -12.22 1.71
C ASP A 60 -49.81 -13.46 2.09
N SER A 61 -50.80 -13.82 1.27
CA SER A 61 -51.59 -15.04 1.44
C SER A 61 -50.86 -16.32 1.02
N LEU A 62 -49.64 -16.21 0.46
CA LEU A 62 -48.88 -17.38 0.06
C LEU A 62 -48.49 -18.23 1.27
N PRO A 63 -48.63 -19.57 1.16
CA PRO A 63 -48.27 -20.47 2.24
C PRO A 63 -46.77 -20.32 2.55
N ARG A 64 -46.47 -19.97 3.79
CA ARG A 64 -45.08 -19.93 4.27
C ARG A 64 -44.59 -21.37 4.38
N VAL A 65 -43.65 -21.72 3.51
CA VAL A 65 -42.92 -22.99 3.64
C VAL A 65 -41.96 -22.81 4.81
N GLU A 66 -42.24 -23.47 5.93
CA GLU A 66 -41.27 -23.59 7.01
C GLU A 66 -40.09 -24.41 6.49
N ALA A 67 -38.91 -23.79 6.43
CA ALA A 67 -37.70 -24.50 6.06
C ALA A 67 -37.46 -25.63 7.08
N SER A 68 -37.14 -26.84 6.59
CA SER A 68 -36.77 -27.92 7.48
C SER A 68 -35.49 -27.57 8.24
N ASP A 69 -35.37 -28.04 9.48
CA ASP A 69 -34.15 -27.84 10.29
C ASP A 69 -32.88 -28.28 9.54
N GLN A 70 -33.00 -29.30 8.69
CA GLN A 70 -31.90 -29.76 7.82
C GLN A 70 -31.47 -28.70 6.79
N PHE A 71 -32.42 -28.01 6.15
CA PHE A 71 -32.10 -26.94 5.19
C PHE A 71 -31.35 -25.80 5.86
N VAL A 72 -31.83 -25.36 7.03
CA VAL A 72 -31.16 -24.32 7.83
C VAL A 72 -29.76 -24.75 8.21
N HIS A 73 -29.60 -25.99 8.68
CA HIS A 73 -28.30 -26.53 9.07
C HIS A 73 -27.33 -26.57 7.89
N THR A 74 -27.76 -27.07 6.72
CA THR A 74 -26.94 -27.12 5.51
C THR A 74 -26.56 -25.73 5.01
N THR A 75 -27.45 -24.73 5.09
CA THR A 75 -27.11 -23.35 4.71
C THR A 75 -26.08 -22.73 5.66
N VAL A 76 -26.25 -22.91 6.97
CA VAL A 76 -25.27 -22.44 7.97
C VAL A 76 -23.93 -23.12 7.77
N GLU A 77 -23.92 -24.43 7.52
CA GLU A 77 -22.70 -25.18 7.21
C GLU A 77 -22.03 -24.64 5.95
N MET A 78 -22.77 -24.43 4.86
CA MET A 78 -22.24 -23.87 3.61
C MET A 78 -21.62 -22.49 3.81
N ILE A 79 -22.26 -21.61 4.58
CA ILE A 79 -21.73 -20.27 4.89
C ILE A 79 -20.46 -20.40 5.73
N SER A 80 -20.44 -21.30 6.72
CA SER A 80 -19.25 -21.52 7.55
C SER A 80 -18.06 -22.05 6.74
N VAL A 81 -18.32 -22.95 5.79
CA VAL A 81 -17.31 -23.48 4.87
C VAL A 81 -16.78 -22.38 3.96
N ALA A 82 -17.67 -21.57 3.35
CA ALA A 82 -17.27 -20.44 2.50
C ALA A 82 -16.41 -19.42 3.25
N ALA A 83 -16.78 -19.08 4.49
CA ALA A 83 -16.01 -18.16 5.34
C ALA A 83 -14.62 -18.74 5.68
N SER A 84 -14.53 -20.03 5.99
CA SER A 84 -13.25 -20.68 6.30
C SER A 84 -12.30 -20.70 5.10
N GLN A 85 -12.82 -20.98 3.89
CA GLN A 85 -12.03 -20.96 2.66
C GLN A 85 -11.49 -19.55 2.34
N GLU A 86 -12.29 -18.50 2.55
CA GLU A 86 -11.83 -17.12 2.36
C GLU A 86 -10.66 -16.79 3.29
N LEU A 87 -10.76 -17.17 4.57
CA LEU A 87 -9.68 -16.98 5.55
C LEU A 87 -8.40 -17.75 5.18
N GLU A 88 -8.50 -18.99 4.70
CA GLU A 88 -7.35 -19.77 4.25
C GLU A 88 -6.64 -19.10 3.07
N THR A 89 -7.38 -18.59 2.08
CA THR A 89 -6.78 -17.91 0.92
C THR A 89 -6.05 -16.61 1.31
N ILE A 90 -6.60 -15.85 2.25
CA ILE A 90 -5.98 -14.62 2.78
C ILE A 90 -4.69 -14.97 3.55
N GLN A 91 -4.73 -16.00 4.41
CA GLN A 91 -3.56 -16.42 5.21
C GLN A 91 -2.40 -16.93 4.34
N VAL A 92 -2.68 -17.73 3.30
CA VAL A 92 -1.65 -18.23 2.38
C VAL A 92 -0.97 -17.07 1.63
N ARG A 93 -1.75 -16.08 1.17
CA ARG A 93 -1.23 -14.89 0.49
C ARG A 93 -0.39 -14.01 1.42
N GLN A 94 -0.79 -13.86 2.68
CA GLN A 94 -0.07 -13.08 3.68
C GLN A 94 1.27 -13.73 4.06
N LYS A 95 1.29 -15.05 4.29
CA LYS A 95 2.51 -15.80 4.63
C LYS A 95 3.54 -15.81 3.50
N SER A 96 3.10 -15.88 2.25
CA SER A 96 3.98 -15.79 1.08
C SER A 96 4.61 -14.39 0.94
N ARG A 97 3.83 -13.34 1.19
CA ARG A 97 4.32 -11.96 1.15
C ARG A 97 5.32 -11.66 2.27
N SER A 98 5.08 -12.12 3.50
CA SER A 98 5.99 -11.88 4.62
C SER A 98 7.33 -12.60 4.44
N TRP A 99 7.34 -13.84 3.94
CA TRP A 99 8.58 -14.57 3.67
C TRP A 99 9.40 -13.93 2.54
N ARG A 100 8.73 -13.41 1.49
CA ARG A 100 9.39 -12.62 0.44
C ARG A 100 10.03 -11.34 0.97
N ILE A 101 9.34 -10.61 1.85
CA ILE A 101 9.89 -9.39 2.47
C ILE A 101 11.08 -9.74 3.37
N ALA A 102 10.98 -10.82 4.17
CA ALA A 102 12.09 -11.31 4.99
C ALA A 102 13.30 -11.73 4.14
N ALA A 103 13.07 -12.37 2.99
CA ALA A 103 14.13 -12.75 2.06
C ALA A 103 14.79 -11.52 1.41
N ILE A 104 14.01 -10.52 0.97
CA ILE A 104 14.54 -9.29 0.36
C ILE A 104 15.34 -8.47 1.38
N THR A 105 14.81 -8.31 2.60
CA THR A 105 15.52 -7.57 3.66
C THR A 105 16.80 -8.28 4.09
N GLY A 106 16.78 -9.61 4.20
CA GLY A 106 17.98 -10.41 4.44
C GLY A 106 19.02 -10.24 3.33
N ALA A 107 18.61 -10.33 2.06
CA ALA A 107 19.50 -10.14 0.91
C ALA A 107 20.10 -8.73 0.86
N ALA A 108 19.29 -7.69 1.16
CA ALA A 108 19.76 -6.31 1.21
C ALA A 108 20.79 -6.08 2.32
N ALA A 109 20.61 -6.69 3.50
CA ALA A 109 21.57 -6.62 4.59
C ALA A 109 22.91 -7.25 4.22
N VAL A 110 22.88 -8.42 3.56
CA VAL A 110 24.10 -9.09 3.07
C VAL A 110 24.80 -8.23 2.01
N ALA A 111 24.05 -7.67 1.06
CA ALA A 111 24.62 -6.79 0.05
C ALA A 111 25.28 -5.53 0.65
N ALA A 112 24.64 -4.91 1.65
CA ALA A 112 25.20 -3.76 2.36
C ALA A 112 26.49 -4.12 3.12
N ALA A 113 26.55 -5.29 3.76
CA ALA A 113 27.75 -5.77 4.43
C ALA A 113 28.91 -6.00 3.45
N VAL A 114 28.65 -6.62 2.30
CA VAL A 114 29.65 -6.85 1.25
C VAL A 114 30.17 -5.54 0.68
N LEU A 115 29.28 -4.60 0.35
CA LEU A 115 29.66 -3.28 -0.18
C LEU A 115 30.46 -2.47 0.85
N GLY A 116 30.05 -2.49 2.13
CA GLY A 116 30.78 -1.83 3.21
C GLY A 116 32.17 -2.42 3.43
N PHE A 117 32.29 -3.75 3.41
CA PHE A 117 33.57 -4.44 3.51
C PHE A 117 34.48 -4.09 2.32
N ALA A 118 33.95 -4.12 1.10
CA ALA A 118 34.70 -3.75 -0.10
C ALA A 118 35.21 -2.29 -0.02
N TRP A 119 34.35 -1.36 0.40
CA TRP A 119 34.71 0.05 0.57
C TRP A 119 35.83 0.25 1.59
N ILE A 120 35.74 -0.38 2.76
CA ILE A 120 36.77 -0.31 3.80
C ILE A 120 38.08 -0.94 3.31
N SER A 121 38.02 -2.09 2.64
CA SER A 121 39.21 -2.78 2.14
C SER A 121 39.98 -1.97 1.08
N GLN A 122 39.27 -1.25 0.21
CA GLN A 122 39.86 -0.37 -0.81
C GLN A 122 40.44 0.93 -0.19
N SER A 123 39.85 1.42 0.91
CA SER A 123 40.35 2.61 1.61
C SER A 123 41.56 2.28 2.50
N ALA A 124 41.53 1.13 3.16
CA ALA A 124 42.62 0.68 4.04
C ALA A 124 43.90 0.35 3.24
N SER A 125 43.77 -0.13 2.01
CA SER A 125 44.93 -0.35 1.13
C SER A 125 45.66 0.94 0.78
N ARG A 126 44.96 2.06 0.61
CA ARG A 126 45.60 3.38 0.38
C ARG A 126 46.32 3.91 1.61
N GLN A 127 45.75 3.72 2.81
CA GLN A 127 46.39 4.14 4.07
C GLN A 127 47.57 3.23 4.44
N ASN A 128 47.49 1.94 4.13
CA ASN A 128 48.58 1.00 4.38
C ASN A 128 49.82 1.29 3.52
N GLU A 129 49.66 1.81 2.30
CA GLU A 129 50.82 2.26 1.49
C GLU A 129 51.59 3.39 2.16
N GLU A 130 50.90 4.29 2.86
CA GLU A 130 51.49 5.38 3.63
C GLU A 130 52.27 4.84 4.85
N LEU A 131 51.68 3.88 5.58
CA LEU A 131 52.35 3.21 6.73
C LEU A 131 53.56 2.37 6.31
N LEU A 132 53.53 1.77 5.11
CA LEU A 132 54.67 1.02 4.56
C LEU A 132 55.79 1.95 4.08
N THR A 133 55.46 3.17 3.65
CA THR A 133 56.43 4.21 3.27
C THR A 133 57.14 4.78 4.51
N GLU A 134 56.44 4.86 5.65
CA GLU A 134 57.01 5.34 6.93
C GLU A 134 57.68 4.24 7.78
N LEU A 135 57.50 2.96 7.43
CA LEU A 135 58.11 1.82 8.12
C LEU A 135 59.66 1.93 8.26
N PRO A 136 60.43 2.36 7.23
CA PRO A 136 61.88 2.50 7.34
C PRO A 136 62.32 3.58 8.34
N LEU A 137 61.44 4.55 8.61
CA LEU A 137 61.68 5.66 9.53
C LEU A 137 61.59 5.20 11.00
N ILE A 138 60.62 4.32 11.29
CA ILE A 138 60.38 3.77 12.63
C ILE A 138 61.41 2.67 12.96
N GLU A 139 61.79 1.84 11.99
CA GLU A 139 62.79 0.77 12.19
C GLU A 139 64.17 1.31 12.58
N ASN A 140 64.51 2.53 12.15
CA ASN A 140 65.79 3.17 12.45
C ASN A 140 65.70 4.26 13.54
N MET A 141 64.57 4.37 14.24
CA MET A 141 64.31 5.45 15.20
C MET A 141 65.38 5.51 16.32
N ASP A 142 65.87 4.35 16.78
CA ASP A 142 66.98 4.26 17.76
C ASP A 142 68.33 4.79 17.24
N ARG A 143 68.54 4.83 15.93
CA ARG A 143 69.75 5.43 15.33
C ARG A 143 69.61 6.95 15.20
N TYR A 144 68.43 7.43 14.86
CA TYR A 144 68.17 8.87 14.72
C TYR A 144 68.08 9.59 16.07
N GLN A 145 67.64 8.91 17.13
CA GLN A 145 67.54 9.49 18.47
C GLN A 145 68.89 9.68 19.19
N LYS A 146 70.00 9.16 18.64
CA LYS A 146 71.36 9.34 19.20
C LYS A 146 72.04 10.64 18.78
N VAL A 147 71.41 11.43 17.92
CA VAL A 147 71.91 12.77 17.54
C VAL A 147 71.01 13.79 18.23
N ASP A 148 71.28 14.01 19.52
CA ASP A 148 70.37 14.71 20.44
C ASP A 148 70.26 16.23 20.20
N GLU A 149 71.11 16.85 19.36
CA GLU A 149 71.12 18.31 19.24
C GLU A 149 71.34 18.80 17.80
N VAL A 150 70.40 19.63 17.33
CA VAL A 150 70.53 20.40 16.08
C VAL A 150 71.78 21.29 16.11
N GLU A 151 72.20 21.75 17.30
CA GLU A 151 73.42 22.53 17.53
C GLU A 151 74.71 21.72 17.21
N PHE A 152 74.70 20.40 17.41
CA PHE A 152 75.82 19.52 17.03
C PHE A 152 75.95 19.41 15.52
N LEU A 153 74.83 19.28 14.80
CA LEU A 153 74.81 19.25 13.33
C LEU A 153 75.21 20.61 12.73
N GLU A 154 74.81 21.73 13.35
CA GLU A 154 75.26 23.07 12.96
C GLU A 154 76.75 23.29 13.22
N ARG A 155 77.28 22.80 14.36
CA ARG A 155 78.73 22.83 14.63
C ARG A 155 79.52 21.99 13.65
N LEU A 156 79.06 20.77 13.33
CA LEU A 156 79.72 19.89 12.36
C LEU A 156 79.72 20.49 10.94
N ARG A 157 78.63 21.19 10.57
CA ARG A 157 78.55 21.99 9.33
C ARG A 157 79.52 23.16 9.35
N SER A 158 79.66 23.84 10.50
CA SER A 158 80.58 24.97 10.66
C SER A 158 82.06 24.57 10.63
N GLU A 159 82.39 23.33 11.02
CA GLU A 159 83.74 22.76 10.93
C GLU A 159 84.09 22.21 9.53
N GLY A 160 83.19 22.35 8.54
CA GLY A 160 83.48 22.05 7.14
C GLY A 160 83.74 20.57 6.83
N LEU A 161 83.37 19.66 7.74
CA LEU A 161 83.57 18.21 7.61
C LEU A 161 82.57 17.53 6.68
N PHE A 162 81.50 18.24 6.30
CA PHE A 162 80.73 17.90 5.12
C PHE A 162 81.38 18.61 3.93
N VAL A 163 82.26 17.89 3.23
CA VAL A 163 82.62 18.26 1.87
C VAL A 163 81.31 18.27 1.10
N SER A 164 80.79 19.45 0.79
CA SER A 164 79.86 19.58 -0.31
C SER A 164 80.67 19.25 -1.55
N GLU A 165 80.64 17.99 -1.95
CA GLU A 165 80.84 17.62 -3.34
C GLU A 165 79.63 18.23 -4.08
N VAL A 166 79.73 19.55 -4.28
CA VAL A 166 79.24 20.17 -5.49
C VAL A 166 80.13 19.62 -6.61
N ASP A 167 79.53 19.46 -7.78
CA ASP A 167 80.08 19.02 -9.06
C ASP A 167 79.75 17.54 -9.37
N ASP A 168 79.09 17.19 -10.48
CA ASP A 168 78.46 18.01 -11.52
C ASP A 168 77.59 17.10 -12.38
N GLY A 169 76.70 17.70 -13.17
CA GLY A 169 75.80 16.97 -14.05
C GLY A 169 76.50 16.09 -15.09
N VAL A 170 75.85 14.96 -15.39
CA VAL A 170 75.56 14.46 -16.74
C VAL A 170 74.34 13.53 -16.68
#